data_AF-A0A1I8BID9-F1
#
_entry.id   AF-A0A1I8BID9-F1
#
_cell.length_a   1.000
_cell.length_b   1.000
_cell.length_c   1.000
_cell.angle_alpha   90.00
_cell.angle_beta   90.00
_cell.angle_gamma   90.00
#
_symmetry.space_group_name_H-M   'P 1'
#
loop_
_entity.id
_entity.type
_entity.pdbx_description
1 polymer ?
#
loop_
_entity_poly.entity_id
_entity_poly.type
_entity_poly.pdbx_seq_one_letter_code
_entity_poly.pdbx_strand_id
1 'polypeptide(L)'
;MNEQQNEYDRALAIDRQKAQERKQIEQQRLVEERLIREAAERARARTERLCRRREEIKANESEQEALLASDAQSEIIRIRITFPNGVNAERRFRQNDSLERLFNAVFIHPECPEHFSLVTNFPVTRLNCAPVWYLNEFEQKENGDEVGAKQNGFMPIKTFAEWGLKYSANVMVQDDDA
;
A
#
# COMPACT_ATOMS: atom_id res chain seq x y z
N MET A 1 -50.03 -45.72 -23.58
CA MET A 1 -48.93 -45.41 -24.50
C MET A 1 -48.29 -44.05 -24.22
N ASN A 2 -49.04 -42.98 -23.92
CA ASN A 2 -48.45 -41.65 -23.66
C ASN A 2 -47.70 -41.50 -22.33
N GLU A 3 -48.01 -42.30 -21.30
CA GLU A 3 -47.39 -42.16 -19.97
C GLU A 3 -45.91 -42.60 -19.95
N GLN A 4 -45.58 -43.68 -20.68
CA GLN A 4 -44.21 -44.18 -20.78
C GLN A 4 -43.28 -43.24 -21.56
N GLN A 5 -43.79 -42.56 -22.60
CA GLN A 5 -43.04 -41.55 -23.33
C GLN A 5 -42.76 -40.31 -22.47
N ASN A 6 -43.75 -39.86 -21.69
CA ASN A 6 -43.59 -38.72 -20.78
C ASN A 6 -42.57 -39.00 -19.65
N GLU A 7 -42.52 -40.22 -19.11
CA GLU A 7 -41.52 -40.60 -18.11
C GLU A 7 -40.11 -40.66 -18.69
N TYR A 8 -39.97 -41.18 -19.92
CA TYR A 8 -38.70 -41.22 -20.63
C TYR A 8 -38.17 -39.81 -20.92
N ASP A 9 -39.02 -38.91 -21.40
CA ASP A 9 -38.63 -37.51 -21.68
C ASP A 9 -38.24 -36.75 -20.40
N ARG A 10 -38.94 -37.01 -19.29
CA ARG A 10 -38.58 -36.45 -17.97
C ARG A 10 -37.23 -36.97 -17.48
N ALA A 11 -36.96 -38.27 -17.60
CA ALA A 11 -35.68 -38.85 -17.22
C ALA A 11 -34.52 -38.27 -18.05
N LEU A 12 -34.72 -38.11 -19.36
CA LEU A 12 -33.74 -37.51 -20.26
C LEU A 12 -33.48 -36.02 -19.95
N ALA A 13 -34.51 -35.27 -19.57
CA ALA A 13 -34.36 -33.88 -19.16
C ALA A 13 -33.55 -33.74 -17.87
N ILE A 14 -33.81 -34.61 -16.87
CA ILE A 14 -33.07 -34.63 -15.61
C ILE A 14 -31.59 -34.97 -15.84
N ASP A 15 -31.30 -35.95 -16.70
CA ASP A 15 -29.92 -36.33 -17.03
C ASP A 15 -29.17 -35.18 -17.73
N ARG A 16 -29.81 -34.52 -18.69
CA ARG A 16 -29.28 -33.32 -19.36
C ARG A 16 -29.02 -32.17 -18.39
N GLN A 17 -29.94 -31.91 -17.47
CA GLN A 17 -29.79 -30.86 -16.47
C GLN A 17 -28.63 -31.14 -15.52
N LYS A 18 -28.53 -32.37 -15.00
CA LYS A 18 -27.40 -32.80 -14.15
C LYS A 18 -26.06 -32.72 -14.88
N ALA A 19 -26.01 -33.05 -16.17
CA ALA A 19 -24.79 -32.94 -16.97
C ALA A 19 -24.39 -31.47 -17.20
N GLN A 20 -25.36 -30.57 -17.42
CA GLN A 20 -25.09 -29.14 -17.55
C GLN A 20 -24.62 -28.50 -16.24
N GLU A 21 -25.26 -28.85 -15.12
CA GLU A 21 -24.90 -28.35 -13.80
C GLU A 21 -23.47 -28.75 -13.42
N ARG A 22 -23.08 -30.01 -13.64
CA ARG A 22 -21.70 -30.48 -13.43
C ARG A 22 -20.69 -29.68 -14.24
N LYS A 23 -20.98 -29.40 -15.52
CA LYS A 23 -20.10 -28.59 -16.38
C LYS A 23 -19.98 -27.15 -15.90
N GLN A 24 -21.07 -26.54 -15.44
CA GLN A 24 -21.04 -25.18 -14.91
C GLN A 24 -20.24 -25.09 -13.61
N ILE A 25 -20.42 -26.05 -12.69
CA ILE A 25 -19.64 -26.11 -11.44
C ILE A 25 -18.15 -26.28 -11.74
N GLU A 26 -17.79 -27.16 -12.68
CA GLU A 26 -16.39 -27.37 -13.06
C GLU A 26 -15.78 -26.13 -13.72
N GLN A 27 -16.52 -25.46 -14.60
CA GLN A 27 -16.09 -24.19 -15.20
C GLN A 27 -15.93 -23.07 -14.16
N GLN A 28 -16.87 -22.95 -13.22
CA GLN A 28 -16.79 -21.96 -12.14
C GLN A 28 -15.56 -22.20 -11.26
N ARG A 29 -15.30 -23.46 -10.87
CA ARG A 29 -14.10 -23.82 -10.10
C ARG A 29 -12.81 -23.50 -10.85
N LEU A 30 -12.74 -23.76 -12.16
CA LEU A 30 -11.56 -23.43 -12.96
C LEU A 30 -11.34 -21.92 -13.07
N VAL A 31 -12.41 -21.14 -13.21
CA VAL A 31 -12.33 -19.67 -13.23
C VAL A 31 -11.90 -19.13 -11.87
N GLU A 32 -12.50 -19.61 -10.78
CA GLU A 32 -12.16 -19.20 -9.43
C GLU A 32 -10.70 -19.56 -9.08
N GLU A 33 -10.26 -20.77 -9.39
CA GLU A 33 -8.86 -21.19 -9.21
C GLU A 33 -7.89 -20.30 -10.01
N ARG A 34 -8.25 -19.95 -11.25
CA ARG A 34 -7.44 -19.05 -12.08
C ARG A 34 -7.38 -17.65 -11.47
N LEU A 35 -8.51 -17.11 -11.01
CA LEU A 35 -8.57 -15.79 -10.37
C LEU A 35 -7.75 -15.76 -9.08
N ILE A 36 -7.84 -16.79 -8.24
CA ILE A 36 -7.05 -16.91 -7.01
C ILE A 36 -5.55 -16.98 -7.34
N ARG A 37 -5.16 -17.79 -8.33
CA ARG A 37 -3.75 -17.87 -8.75
C ARG A 37 -3.22 -16.54 -9.28
N GLU A 38 -4.00 -15.87 -10.13
CA GLU A 38 -3.62 -14.58 -10.70
C GLU A 38 -3.52 -13.49 -9.63
N ALA A 39 -4.44 -13.47 -8.67
CA ALA A 39 -4.38 -12.57 -7.51
C ALA A 39 -3.15 -12.85 -6.64
N ALA A 40 -2.84 -14.12 -6.38
CA ALA A 40 -1.68 -14.50 -5.60
C ALA A 40 -0.35 -14.15 -6.30
N GLU A 41 -0.27 -14.32 -7.62
CA GLU A 41 0.90 -13.95 -8.42
C GLU A 41 1.11 -12.44 -8.42
N ARG A 42 0.04 -11.66 -8.61
CA ARG A 42 0.10 -10.19 -8.51
C ARG A 42 0.54 -9.72 -7.12
N ALA A 43 0.01 -10.34 -6.06
CA ALA A 43 0.41 -10.01 -4.69
C ALA A 43 1.90 -10.31 -4.45
N ARG A 44 2.39 -11.46 -4.93
CA ARG A 44 3.82 -11.82 -4.84
C ARG A 44 4.71 -10.86 -5.60
N ALA A 45 4.39 -10.56 -6.86
CA ALA A 45 5.16 -9.65 -7.69
C ALA A 45 5.22 -8.23 -7.07
N ARG A 46 4.14 -7.82 -6.43
CA ARG A 46 4.05 -6.56 -5.70
C ARG A 46 4.94 -6.55 -4.46
N THR A 47 4.85 -7.56 -3.60
CA THR A 47 5.72 -7.69 -2.43
C THR A 47 7.20 -7.72 -2.83
N GLU A 48 7.55 -8.42 -3.92
CA GLU A 48 8.92 -8.46 -4.44
C GLU A 48 9.42 -7.08 -4.87
N ARG A 49 8.60 -6.30 -5.58
CA ARG A 49 8.93 -4.92 -5.97
C ARG A 49 9.15 -4.03 -4.75
N LEU A 50 8.27 -4.11 -3.75
CA LEU A 50 8.39 -3.35 -2.51
C LEU A 50 9.66 -3.73 -1.74
N CYS A 51 9.97 -5.03 -1.63
CA CYS A 51 11.20 -5.52 -1.01
C CYS A 51 12.45 -4.99 -1.70
N ARG A 52 12.53 -5.12 -3.03
CA ARG A 52 13.66 -4.58 -3.81
C ARG A 52 13.80 -3.07 -3.59
N ARG A 53 12.69 -2.34 -3.64
CA ARG A 53 12.71 -0.89 -3.46
C ARG A 53 13.18 -0.50 -2.06
N ARG A 54 12.80 -1.26 -1.05
CA ARG A 54 13.21 -1.06 0.34
C ARG A 54 14.72 -1.24 0.51
N GLU A 55 15.33 -2.20 -0.18
CA GLU A 55 16.78 -2.38 -0.18
C GLU A 55 17.50 -1.20 -0.85
N GLU A 56 17.02 -0.74 -2.00
CA GLU A 56 17.56 0.43 -2.71
C GLU A 56 17.51 1.69 -1.84
N ILE A 57 16.36 1.94 -1.19
CA ILE A 57 16.18 3.10 -0.31
C ILE A 57 17.06 2.98 0.93
N LYS A 58 17.20 1.78 1.51
CA LYS A 58 18.06 1.53 2.67
C LYS A 58 19.53 1.84 2.38
N ALA A 59 20.02 1.49 1.19
CA ALA A 59 21.38 1.82 0.77
C ALA A 59 21.57 3.35 0.69
N ASN A 60 20.65 4.05 0.03
CA ASN A 60 20.70 5.51 -0.10
C ASN A 60 20.61 6.23 1.25
N GLU A 61 19.73 5.78 2.15
CA GLU A 61 19.56 6.43 3.45
C GLU A 61 20.81 6.25 4.34
N SER A 62 21.51 5.11 4.23
CA SER A 62 22.78 4.90 4.93
C SER A 62 23.86 5.90 4.51
N GLU A 63 23.92 6.27 3.24
CA GLU A 63 24.86 7.29 2.75
C GLU A 63 24.49 8.68 3.28
N GLN A 64 23.19 9.00 3.29
CA GLN A 64 22.71 10.28 3.81
C GLN A 64 22.92 10.41 5.32
N GLU A 65 22.77 9.32 6.09
CA GLU A 65 23.01 9.31 7.54
C GLU A 65 24.51 9.55 7.87
N ALA A 66 25.42 9.05 7.03
CA ALA A 66 26.85 9.35 7.15
C ALA A 66 27.16 10.85 6.90
N LEU A 67 26.49 11.46 5.92
CA LEU A 67 26.63 12.90 5.63
C LEU A 67 26.08 13.77 6.76
N LEU A 68 24.99 13.36 7.40
CA LEU A 68 24.41 14.05 8.57
C LEU A 68 25.39 14.10 9.74
N ALA A 69 26.11 13.00 10.01
CA ALA A 69 27.07 12.92 11.12
C ALA A 69 28.30 13.83 10.92
N SER A 70 28.65 14.15 9.66
CA SER A 70 29.82 14.97 9.34
C SER A 70 29.57 16.48 9.44
N ASP A 71 28.32 16.92 9.46
CA ASP A 71 27.98 18.34 9.29
C ASP A 71 27.35 18.93 10.55
N ALA A 72 28.20 19.57 11.37
CA ALA A 72 27.83 20.16 12.65
C ALA A 72 27.05 21.48 12.52
N GLN A 73 26.91 22.06 11.32
CA GLN A 73 26.29 23.37 11.10
C GLN A 73 24.86 23.32 10.55
N SER A 74 24.38 22.13 10.16
CA SER A 74 23.03 22.00 9.61
C SER A 74 21.95 22.08 10.71
N GLU A 75 20.86 22.79 10.45
CA GLU A 75 19.70 22.83 11.36
C GLU A 75 19.00 21.46 11.39
N ILE A 76 19.07 20.76 12.52
CA ILE A 76 18.55 19.39 12.69
C ILE A 76 17.15 19.41 13.31
N ILE A 77 16.22 18.66 12.73
CA ILE A 77 14.89 18.37 13.27
C ILE A 77 14.86 16.94 13.82
N ARG A 78 14.20 16.76 14.98
CA ARG A 78 13.93 15.43 15.55
C ARG A 78 12.48 15.02 15.30
N ILE A 79 12.28 13.92 14.59
CA ILE A 79 10.95 13.41 14.29
C ILE A 79 10.74 12.09 15.03
N ARG A 80 9.71 12.06 15.87
CA ARG A 80 9.22 10.83 16.48
C ARG A 80 8.13 10.26 15.59
N ILE A 81 8.31 9.01 15.19
CA ILE A 81 7.41 8.23 14.36
C ILE A 81 6.74 7.20 15.26
N THR A 82 5.42 7.19 15.30
CA THR A 82 4.62 6.19 16.02
C THR A 82 3.98 5.25 15.02
N PHE A 83 4.29 3.96 15.10
CA PHE A 83 3.74 2.91 14.26
C PHE A 83 2.41 2.38 14.81
N PRO A 84 1.54 1.78 13.97
CA PRO A 84 0.21 1.30 14.39
C PRO A 84 0.29 0.16 15.42
N ASN A 85 1.41 -0.56 15.48
CA ASN A 85 1.70 -1.56 16.50
C ASN A 85 2.07 -0.98 17.89
N GLY A 86 2.16 0.35 18.01
CA GLY A 86 2.54 1.06 19.23
C GLY A 86 4.05 1.30 19.40
N VAL A 87 4.90 0.83 18.48
CA VAL A 87 6.34 1.09 18.52
C VAL A 87 6.63 2.51 18.07
N ASN A 88 7.63 3.13 18.70
CA ASN A 88 8.06 4.47 18.38
C ASN A 88 9.51 4.45 17.88
N ALA A 89 9.77 5.07 16.73
CA ALA A 89 11.10 5.33 16.22
C ALA A 89 11.41 6.82 16.32
N GLU A 90 12.66 7.17 16.64
CA GLU A 90 13.13 8.55 16.59
C GLU A 90 14.18 8.68 15.49
N ARG A 91 14.00 9.64 14.58
CA ARG A 91 14.94 9.94 13.50
C ARG A 91 15.26 11.42 13.42
N ARG A 92 16.46 11.74 12.94
CA ARG A 92 16.97 13.09 12.80
C ARG A 92 17.11 13.42 11.32
N PHE A 93 16.63 14.59 10.93
CA PHE A 93 16.67 15.09 9.56
C PHE A 93 17.18 16.53 9.53
N ARG A 94 17.64 17.03 8.39
CA ARG A 94 17.91 18.46 8.19
C ARG A 94 16.62 19.19 7.85
N GLN A 95 16.54 20.47 8.21
CA GLN A 95 15.39 21.30 7.82
C GLN A 95 15.17 21.38 6.29
N ASN A 96 16.27 21.37 5.53
CA ASN A 96 16.25 21.44 4.07
C ASN A 96 16.00 20.09 3.38
N ASP A 97 15.91 18.99 4.15
CA ASP A 97 15.58 17.69 3.58
C ASP A 97 14.12 17.66 3.10
N SER A 98 13.86 16.92 2.04
CA SER A 98 12.49 16.66 1.55
C SER A 98 11.75 15.71 2.49
N LEU A 99 10.43 15.89 2.62
CA LEU A 99 9.57 14.98 3.38
C LEU A 99 9.60 13.53 2.84
N GLU A 100 10.05 13.33 1.60
CA GLU A 100 10.30 12.01 1.01
C GLU A 100 11.29 11.21 1.86
N ARG A 101 12.29 11.86 2.48
CA ARG A 101 13.24 11.17 3.37
C ARG A 101 12.57 10.61 4.61
N LEU A 102 11.57 11.32 5.16
CA LEU A 102 10.76 10.78 6.26
C LEU A 102 10.00 9.55 5.79
N PHE A 103 9.35 9.62 4.63
CA PHE A 103 8.63 8.49 4.05
C PHE A 103 9.54 7.27 3.86
N ASN A 104 10.71 7.48 3.27
CA ASN A 104 11.74 6.46 3.06
C ASN A 104 12.21 5.83 4.38
N ALA A 105 12.46 6.64 5.41
CA ALA A 105 12.85 6.16 6.73
C ALA A 105 11.77 5.30 7.40
N VAL A 106 10.49 5.65 7.22
CA VAL A 106 9.35 4.84 7.68
C VAL A 106 9.27 3.54 6.88
N PHE A 107 9.36 3.62 5.55
CA PHE A 107 9.25 2.47 4.64
C PHE A 107 10.32 1.39 4.88
N ILE A 108 11.53 1.78 5.27
CA ILE A 108 12.61 0.84 5.62
C ILE A 108 12.33 0.11 6.95
N HIS A 109 11.47 0.63 7.82
CA HIS A 109 11.26 0.10 9.17
C HIS A 109 10.50 -1.24 9.17
N PRO A 110 10.96 -2.30 9.90
CA PRO A 110 10.37 -3.64 9.87
C PRO A 110 8.87 -3.68 10.19
N GLU A 111 8.40 -2.69 10.92
CA GLU A 111 7.02 -2.62 11.43
C GLU A 111 6.13 -1.66 10.63
N CYS A 112 6.61 -1.22 9.46
CA CYS A 112 5.83 -0.46 8.51
C CYS A 112 4.84 -1.40 7.79
N PRO A 113 3.53 -1.08 7.76
CA PRO A 113 2.55 -1.78 6.93
C PRO A 113 2.89 -1.72 5.44
N GLU A 114 2.29 -2.58 4.63
CA GLU A 114 2.42 -2.46 3.18
C GLU A 114 1.79 -1.14 2.71
N HIS A 115 0.54 -0.86 3.11
CA HIS A 115 -0.18 0.37 2.77
C HIS A 115 -0.28 1.28 4.00
N PHE A 116 0.43 2.40 3.97
CA PHE A 116 0.38 3.38 5.04
C PHE A 116 0.31 4.83 4.56
N SER A 117 -0.26 5.66 5.43
CA SER A 117 -0.29 7.11 5.34
C SER A 117 0.37 7.74 6.56
N LEU A 118 1.09 8.85 6.38
CA LEU A 118 1.69 9.59 7.49
C LEU A 118 0.80 10.75 7.93
N VAL A 119 0.58 10.86 9.24
CA VAL A 119 -0.27 11.90 9.83
C VAL A 119 0.50 12.60 10.95
N THR A 120 0.44 13.92 11.01
CA THR A 120 0.99 14.67 12.15
C THR A 120 0.02 14.71 13.32
N ASN A 121 0.53 14.88 14.54
CA ASN A 121 -0.35 14.96 15.72
C ASN A 121 -0.95 16.37 15.93
N PHE A 122 -0.19 17.44 15.66
CA PHE A 122 -0.64 18.83 15.91
C PHE A 122 -0.12 19.81 14.86
N PRO A 123 -0.99 20.40 14.01
CA PRO A 123 -2.38 19.99 13.77
C PRO A 123 -2.45 18.56 13.21
N VAL A 124 -3.59 17.89 13.39
CA VAL A 124 -3.82 16.57 12.78
C VAL A 124 -3.97 16.77 11.28
N THR A 125 -2.97 16.36 10.50
CA THR A 125 -2.97 16.58 9.05
C THR A 125 -2.20 15.46 8.36
N ARG A 126 -2.74 14.96 7.24
CA ARG A 126 -2.05 13.98 6.40
C ARG A 126 -0.85 14.64 5.71
N LEU A 127 0.33 14.05 5.86
CA LEU A 127 1.56 14.48 5.19
C LEU A 127 1.55 14.00 3.75
N ASN A 128 1.66 14.93 2.80
CA ASN A 128 1.87 14.59 1.40
C ASN A 128 3.36 14.31 1.13
N CYS A 129 3.84 13.18 1.64
CA CYS A 129 5.23 12.76 1.60
C CYS A 129 5.45 11.47 0.78
N ALA A 130 4.37 10.88 0.28
CA ALA A 130 4.43 9.66 -0.53
C ALA A 130 5.03 9.99 -1.90
N PRO A 131 6.09 9.26 -2.32
CA PRO A 131 6.68 9.44 -3.64
C PRO A 131 5.75 8.89 -4.74
N VAL A 132 5.89 9.42 -5.95
CA VAL A 132 5.04 9.07 -7.11
C VAL A 132 5.03 7.56 -7.40
N TRP A 133 6.17 6.89 -7.24
CA TRP A 133 6.26 5.43 -7.44
C TRP A 133 5.41 4.65 -6.45
N TYR A 134 5.27 5.13 -5.21
CA TYR A 134 4.45 4.50 -4.19
C TYR A 134 2.98 4.73 -4.51
N LEU A 135 2.57 5.96 -4.79
CA LEU A 135 1.19 6.25 -5.20
C LEU A 135 0.73 5.37 -6.37
N ASN A 136 1.55 5.23 -7.42
CA ASN A 136 1.22 4.39 -8.58
C ASN A 136 1.00 2.89 -8.26
N GLU A 137 1.63 2.37 -7.20
CA GLU A 137 1.52 0.96 -6.78
C GLU A 137 0.26 0.71 -5.92
N PHE A 138 -0.38 1.75 -5.35
CA PHE A 138 -1.56 1.62 -4.47
C PHE A 138 -2.82 2.32 -5.01
N GLU A 139 -2.69 3.39 -5.81
CA GLU A 139 -3.81 4.11 -6.44
C GLU A 139 -4.60 3.26 -7.45
N GLN A 140 -4.09 2.08 -7.84
CA GLN A 140 -4.82 1.14 -8.70
C GLN A 140 -6.06 0.50 -8.06
N LYS A 141 -6.32 0.73 -6.75
CA LYS A 141 -7.49 0.17 -6.04
C LYS A 141 -8.69 1.13 -5.88
N GLU A 142 -8.56 2.44 -6.11
CA GLU A 142 -9.61 3.43 -5.75
C GLU A 142 -10.41 4.02 -6.94
N ASN A 143 -10.60 3.31 -8.05
CA ASN A 143 -11.59 3.73 -9.07
C ASN A 143 -12.98 3.17 -8.77
N GLY A 144 -13.47 3.39 -7.54
CA GLY A 144 -14.73 2.84 -7.05
C GLY A 144 -15.66 3.81 -6.32
N ASP A 145 -15.17 4.86 -5.68
CA ASP A 145 -16.04 5.81 -4.98
C ASP A 145 -15.50 7.25 -5.09
N GLU A 146 -16.20 8.07 -5.87
CA GLU A 146 -16.05 9.51 -5.85
C GLU A 146 -16.63 10.05 -4.53
N VAL A 147 -15.80 10.58 -3.63
CA VAL A 147 -15.89 11.94 -3.03
C VAL A 147 -14.63 12.15 -2.16
N GLY A 148 -13.64 12.91 -2.63
CA GLY A 148 -12.73 13.62 -1.69
C GLY A 148 -11.24 13.76 -2.01
N ALA A 149 -10.67 13.17 -3.06
CA ALA A 149 -9.21 13.24 -3.29
C ALA A 149 -8.77 13.53 -4.73
N LYS A 150 -9.55 14.23 -5.54
CA LYS A 150 -9.12 14.67 -6.88
C LYS A 150 -8.24 15.92 -6.86
N GLN A 151 -7.10 15.97 -6.14
CA GLN A 151 -6.06 17.03 -6.32
C GLN A 151 -4.60 16.66 -5.92
N ASN A 152 -4.28 15.48 -5.39
CA ASN A 152 -2.92 15.25 -4.85
C ASN A 152 -1.89 14.66 -5.82
N GLY A 153 -2.26 14.33 -7.06
CA GLY A 153 -1.38 13.64 -8.01
C GLY A 153 -0.10 14.37 -8.46
N PHE A 154 0.12 15.64 -8.10
CA PHE A 154 1.28 16.40 -8.60
C PHE A 154 1.79 17.50 -7.65
N MET A 155 1.48 17.47 -6.35
CA MET A 155 2.12 18.45 -5.46
C MET A 155 3.59 18.07 -5.23
N PRO A 156 4.55 18.98 -5.46
CA PRO A 156 5.96 18.71 -5.19
C PRO A 156 6.12 18.41 -3.70
N ILE A 157 6.91 17.38 -3.40
CA ILE A 157 7.19 16.98 -2.02
C ILE A 157 7.91 18.14 -1.35
N LYS A 158 7.24 18.73 -0.35
CA LYS A 158 7.77 19.88 0.40
C LYS A 158 8.96 19.45 1.26
N THR A 159 9.78 20.42 1.63
CA THR A 159 10.80 20.23 2.68
C THR A 159 10.19 20.31 4.07
N PHE A 160 10.91 19.85 5.10
CA PHE A 160 10.46 19.99 6.48
C PHE A 160 10.28 21.46 6.89
N ALA A 161 11.17 22.35 6.42
CA ALA A 161 11.08 23.79 6.64
C ALA A 161 9.82 24.41 6.03
N GLU A 162 9.49 24.04 4.79
CA GLU A 162 8.29 24.52 4.08
C GLU A 162 6.98 24.03 4.72
N TRP A 163 7.02 22.86 5.35
CA TRP A 163 5.89 22.33 6.11
C TRP A 163 5.76 22.99 7.49
N GLY A 164 6.78 23.73 7.94
CA GLY A 164 6.80 24.43 9.23
C GLY A 164 7.34 23.59 10.40
N LEU A 165 7.98 22.44 10.14
CA LEU A 165 8.62 21.62 11.17
C LEU A 165 10.02 22.19 11.44
N LYS A 166 10.20 22.94 12.52
CA LYS A 166 11.47 23.63 12.82
C LYS A 166 12.41 22.89 13.77
N TYR A 167 11.86 22.20 14.77
CA TYR A 167 12.68 21.64 15.87
C TYR A 167 12.35 20.18 16.15
N SER A 168 11.07 19.89 16.39
CA SER A 168 10.59 18.53 16.59
C SER A 168 9.18 18.34 16.06
N ALA A 169 8.88 17.11 15.64
CA ALA A 169 7.57 16.72 15.15
C ALA A 169 7.22 15.31 15.63
N ASN A 170 5.93 15.09 15.90
CA ASN A 170 5.39 13.75 16.13
C ASN A 170 4.54 13.37 14.92
N VAL A 171 4.89 12.26 14.29
CA VAL A 171 4.25 11.70 13.11
C VAL A 171 3.75 10.31 13.47
N MET A 172 2.53 9.99 13.08
CA MET A 172 1.90 8.71 13.25
C MET A 172 1.74 8.04 11.89
N VAL A 173 2.06 6.76 11.84
CA VAL A 173 1.82 5.90 10.68
C VAL A 173 0.41 5.31 10.85
N GLN A 174 -0.48 5.63 9.91
CA GLN A 174 -1.77 4.96 9.79
C GLN A 174 -1.64 3.82 8.79
N ASP A 175 -2.14 2.64 9.16
CA ASP A 175 -2.34 1.54 8.23
C ASP A 175 -3.66 1.78 7.49
N ASP A 176 -3.59 1.88 6.17
CA ASP A 176 -4.75 2.14 5.32
C ASP A 176 -5.48 0.85 4.91
N ASP A 177 -4.89 -0.33 5.15
CA ASP A 177 -5.50 -1.64 4.87
C ASP A 177 -6.12 -2.29 6.13
N ALA A 178 -6.05 -1.63 7.29
CA ALA A 178 -6.50 -2.14 8.60
C ALA A 178 -8.00 -1.99 8.91
#